data_AF-A0A7Y2BAV8-F1
#
_entry.id   AF-A0A7Y2BAV8-F1
#
_cell.length_a   1.000
_cell.length_b   1.000
_cell.length_c   1.000
_cell.angle_alpha   90.00
_cell.angle_beta   90.00
_cell.angle_gamma   90.00
#
_symmetry.space_group_name_H-M   'P 1'
#
loop_
_entity.id
_entity.type
_entity.pdbx_description
1 polymer ?
#
loop_
_entity_poly.entity_id
_entity_poly.type
_entity_poly.pdbx_seq_one_letter_code
_entity_poly.pdbx_strand_id
1 'polypeptide(L)'
;MKHTIAILSVFLFLNVSTTDAQFDPIKRCVIDANGDCLPTAILTAMPFLRIIPDARGGAMGDVGITTSADPNSLHYNSSKLAFVEKDMSFSATYTPWLRNLGLQDVYLTYLTGYKKVDDLQSLGFGLRFFSLGEINFTDFDGQPSGTGKPREIEFAVSYNRKLSENFSMGLS
;
A
#
# COMPACT_ATOMS: atom_id res chain seq x y z
N MET A 1 35.61 16.20 36.14
CA MET A 1 34.19 16.53 36.41
C MET A 1 33.33 15.63 35.55
N LYS A 2 32.55 14.72 36.15
CA LYS A 2 31.67 13.77 35.47
C LYS A 2 30.34 14.47 35.20
N HIS A 3 29.94 14.62 33.93
CA HIS A 3 28.61 15.10 33.57
C HIS A 3 27.70 13.89 33.34
N THR A 4 26.90 13.57 34.35
CA THR A 4 25.79 12.62 34.27
C THR A 4 24.60 13.33 33.66
N ILE A 5 24.27 13.00 32.41
CA ILE A 5 23.04 13.45 31.74
C ILE A 5 21.92 12.52 32.19
N ALA A 6 21.01 13.03 33.02
CA ALA A 6 19.80 12.32 33.43
C ALA A 6 18.74 12.44 32.32
N ILE A 7 18.41 11.33 31.68
CA ILE A 7 17.30 11.24 30.73
C ILE A 7 16.01 11.08 31.54
N LEU A 8 15.20 12.13 31.57
CA LEU A 8 13.86 12.11 32.18
C LEU A 8 12.89 11.49 31.16
N SER A 9 12.64 10.19 31.27
CA SER A 9 11.62 9.48 30.50
C SER A 9 10.22 9.82 31.03
N VAL A 10 9.56 10.76 30.36
CA VAL A 10 8.14 11.06 30.55
C VAL A 10 7.33 9.88 29.99
N PHE A 11 6.80 9.03 30.87
CA PHE A 11 5.79 8.03 30.50
C PHE A 11 4.44 8.72 30.38
N LEU A 12 4.00 8.97 29.15
CA LEU A 12 2.65 9.44 28.84
C LEU A 12 1.69 8.24 28.92
N PHE A 13 0.92 8.13 30.00
CA PHE A 13 -0.18 7.17 30.09
C PHE A 13 -1.33 7.65 29.19
N LEU A 14 -1.40 7.11 27.97
CA LEU A 14 -2.61 7.17 27.14
C LEU A 14 -3.65 6.20 27.74
N ASN A 15 -4.77 6.74 28.22
CA ASN A 15 -5.95 5.93 28.52
C ASN A 15 -6.47 5.38 27.19
N VAL A 16 -6.19 4.11 26.91
CA VAL A 16 -6.83 3.39 25.82
C VAL A 16 -8.22 3.00 26.31
N SER A 17 -9.24 3.76 25.90
CA SER A 17 -10.61 3.27 25.93
C SER A 17 -10.74 2.23 24.82
N THR A 18 -10.74 0.95 25.17
CA THR A 18 -11.10 -0.13 24.25
C THR A 18 -12.59 -0.03 23.97
N THR A 19 -12.98 0.57 22.84
CA THR A 19 -14.32 0.37 22.29
C THR A 19 -14.30 -0.94 21.52
N ASP A 20 -14.60 -2.03 22.20
CA ASP A 20 -14.77 -3.33 21.55
C ASP A 20 -16.06 -3.30 20.74
N ALA A 21 -15.96 -3.61 19.44
CA ALA A 21 -17.12 -3.75 18.59
C ALA A 21 -17.89 -5.02 18.99
N GLN A 22 -19.13 -4.87 19.47
CA GLN A 22 -19.93 -5.99 19.97
C GLN A 22 -20.75 -6.60 18.82
N PHE A 23 -20.74 -7.94 18.71
CA PHE A 23 -21.64 -8.64 17.79
C PHE A 23 -23.03 -8.76 18.41
N ASP A 24 -24.07 -8.27 17.72
CA ASP A 24 -25.47 -8.38 18.14
C ASP A 24 -26.10 -9.66 17.53
N PRO A 25 -26.50 -10.66 18.34
CA PRO A 25 -27.08 -11.91 17.85
C PRO A 25 -28.49 -11.74 17.24
N ILE A 26 -29.20 -10.65 17.56
CA ILE A 26 -30.54 -10.35 17.02
C ILE A 26 -30.39 -9.69 15.64
N LYS A 27 -29.50 -8.70 15.52
CA LYS A 27 -29.26 -7.99 14.26
C LYS A 27 -28.30 -8.73 13.31
N ARG A 28 -27.61 -9.78 13.79
CA ARG A 28 -26.60 -10.58 13.06
C ARG A 28 -25.48 -9.72 12.45
N CYS A 29 -25.13 -8.63 13.11
CA CYS A 29 -24.15 -7.67 12.63
C CYS A 29 -23.30 -7.16 13.81
N VAL A 30 -22.11 -6.63 13.49
CA VAL A 30 -21.32 -5.88 14.47
C VAL A 30 -21.95 -4.50 14.60
N ILE A 31 -22.24 -4.07 15.83
CA ILE A 31 -22.92 -2.79 16.09
C ILE A 31 -21.92 -1.69 16.50
N ASP A 32 -22.22 -0.45 16.14
CA ASP A 32 -21.51 0.74 16.62
C ASP A 32 -22.00 1.18 18.02
N ALA A 33 -21.46 2.29 18.55
CA ALA A 33 -21.86 2.84 19.85
C ALA A 33 -23.32 3.35 19.89
N ASN A 34 -23.95 3.55 18.73
CA ASN A 34 -25.34 3.97 18.60
C ASN A 34 -26.28 2.75 18.42
N GLY A 35 -25.73 1.54 18.36
CA GLY A 35 -26.47 0.30 18.15
C GLY A 35 -26.81 0.01 16.68
N ASP A 36 -26.24 0.76 15.73
CA ASP A 36 -26.46 0.55 14.31
C ASP A 36 -25.49 -0.49 13.73
N CYS A 37 -25.95 -1.27 12.76
CA CYS A 37 -25.10 -2.25 12.10
C CYS A 37 -23.98 -1.54 11.33
N LEU A 38 -22.74 -1.86 11.68
CA LEU A 38 -21.59 -1.43 10.90
C LEU A 38 -21.66 -2.04 9.49
N PRO A 39 -21.38 -1.26 8.44
CA PRO A 39 -21.24 -1.81 7.11
C PRO A 39 -20.09 -2.82 7.09
N THR A 40 -20.28 -3.95 6.41
CA THR A 40 -19.25 -4.99 6.25
C THR A 40 -18.08 -4.56 5.36
N ALA A 41 -18.21 -3.41 4.68
CA ALA A 41 -17.14 -2.83 3.89
C ALA A 41 -16.08 -2.20 4.80
N ILE A 42 -14.87 -2.78 4.81
CA ILE A 42 -13.72 -2.18 5.48
C ILE A 42 -13.25 -0.99 4.64
N LEU A 43 -13.53 0.22 5.13
CA LEU A 43 -13.08 1.47 4.55
C LEU A 43 -11.62 1.71 4.94
N THR A 44 -10.72 1.59 3.98
CA THR A 44 -9.31 1.96 4.13
C THR A 44 -9.09 3.36 3.56
N ALA A 45 -8.25 4.18 4.21
CA ALA A 45 -7.99 5.55 3.74
C ALA A 45 -7.42 5.61 2.31
N MET A 46 -6.61 4.63 1.90
CA MET A 46 -5.95 4.60 0.59
C MET A 46 -6.14 3.22 -0.09
N PRO A 47 -7.30 2.96 -0.71
CA PRO A 47 -7.59 1.66 -1.32
C PRO A 47 -6.71 1.36 -2.55
N PHE A 48 -6.18 2.37 -3.26
CA PHE A 48 -5.33 2.16 -4.44
C PHE A 48 -4.00 1.44 -4.14
N LEU A 49 -3.54 1.47 -2.88
CA LEU A 49 -2.34 0.73 -2.46
C LEU A 49 -2.53 -0.79 -2.58
N ARG A 50 -3.78 -1.26 -2.52
CA ARG A 50 -4.13 -2.68 -2.68
C ARG A 50 -4.27 -3.11 -4.14
N ILE A 51 -4.22 -2.19 -5.09
CA ILE A 51 -4.30 -2.53 -6.51
C ILE A 51 -2.94 -3.05 -6.97
N ILE A 52 -2.97 -4.24 -7.59
CA ILE A 52 -1.80 -4.88 -8.20
C ILE A 52 -1.24 -3.98 -9.31
N PRO A 53 0.02 -3.54 -9.20
CA PRO A 53 0.56 -2.52 -10.07
C PRO A 53 1.43 -3.08 -11.20
N ASP A 54 1.64 -4.40 -11.28
CA ASP A 54 2.51 -5.05 -12.25
C ASP A 54 1.83 -6.19 -13.02
N ALA A 55 2.30 -6.42 -14.26
CA ALA A 55 1.72 -7.44 -15.14
C ALA A 55 2.01 -8.88 -14.69
N ARG A 56 3.17 -9.14 -14.06
CA ARG A 56 3.58 -10.50 -13.68
C ARG A 56 2.73 -11.01 -12.52
N GLY A 57 2.65 -10.26 -11.43
CA GLY A 57 1.79 -10.59 -10.29
C GLY A 57 0.30 -10.57 -10.66
N GLY A 58 -0.13 -9.60 -11.48
CA GLY A 58 -1.50 -9.55 -11.99
C GLY A 58 -1.90 -10.79 -12.79
N ALA A 59 -1.04 -11.26 -13.71
CA ALA A 59 -1.29 -12.46 -14.50
C ALA A 59 -1.28 -13.76 -13.68
N MET A 60 -0.59 -13.77 -12.54
CA MET A 60 -0.55 -14.91 -11.62
C MET A 60 -1.66 -14.86 -10.56
N GLY A 61 -2.59 -13.91 -10.63
CA GLY A 61 -3.69 -13.78 -9.68
C GLY A 61 -3.23 -13.26 -8.31
N ASP A 62 -2.42 -12.19 -8.29
CA ASP A 62 -1.94 -11.51 -7.08
C ASP A 62 -0.93 -12.33 -6.24
N VAL A 63 -0.27 -13.32 -6.84
CA VAL A 63 0.72 -14.16 -6.16
C VAL A 63 2.11 -13.54 -6.32
N GLY A 64 2.39 -12.44 -5.61
CA GLY A 64 3.69 -11.74 -5.71
C GLY A 64 4.67 -11.95 -4.54
N ILE A 65 4.21 -12.51 -3.42
CA ILE A 65 5.02 -12.70 -2.20
C ILE A 65 6.09 -13.79 -2.35
N THR A 66 5.79 -14.87 -3.07
CA THR A 66 6.66 -16.06 -3.19
C THR A 66 7.41 -16.15 -4.53
N THR A 67 7.30 -15.13 -5.37
CA THR A 67 7.94 -15.09 -6.69
C THR A 67 9.41 -14.69 -6.58
N SER A 68 10.21 -15.08 -7.58
CA SER A 68 11.60 -14.61 -7.67
C SER A 68 11.70 -13.08 -7.64
N ALA A 69 12.78 -12.59 -7.04
CA ALA A 69 13.01 -11.17 -6.84
C ALA A 69 13.11 -10.42 -8.19
N ASP A 70 12.38 -9.31 -8.28
CA ASP A 70 12.30 -8.42 -9.44
C ASP A 70 12.01 -6.98 -8.97
N PRO A 71 12.05 -5.95 -9.84
CA PRO A 71 11.75 -4.58 -9.43
C PRO A 71 10.39 -4.38 -8.76
N ASN A 72 9.38 -5.14 -9.20
CA ASN A 72 8.01 -5.04 -8.69
C ASN A 72 7.82 -5.67 -7.30
N SER A 73 8.83 -6.38 -6.81
CA SER A 73 8.84 -6.99 -5.48
C SER A 73 8.58 -5.99 -4.35
N LEU A 74 8.89 -4.70 -4.56
CA LEU A 74 8.59 -3.63 -3.60
C LEU A 74 7.12 -3.59 -3.16
N HIS A 75 6.17 -3.89 -4.06
CA HIS A 75 4.74 -3.87 -3.73
C HIS A 75 4.32 -5.01 -2.80
N TYR A 76 4.89 -6.19 -3.00
CA TYR A 76 4.46 -7.42 -2.32
C TYR A 76 5.31 -7.72 -1.08
N ASN A 77 6.63 -7.66 -1.25
CA ASN A 77 7.61 -7.95 -0.22
C ASN A 77 8.98 -7.40 -0.65
N SER A 78 9.36 -6.26 -0.07
CA SER A 78 10.65 -5.61 -0.32
C SER A 78 11.84 -6.48 0.06
N SER A 79 11.72 -7.37 1.07
CA SER A 79 12.85 -8.19 1.54
C SER A 79 13.42 -9.10 0.46
N LYS A 80 12.60 -9.52 -0.52
CA LYS A 80 13.07 -10.29 -1.69
C LYS A 80 14.16 -9.56 -2.47
N LEU A 81 14.17 -8.24 -2.46
CA LEU A 81 15.19 -7.43 -3.13
C LEU A 81 16.59 -7.70 -2.59
N ALA A 82 16.76 -8.28 -1.40
CA ALA A 82 18.06 -8.72 -0.89
C ALA A 82 18.65 -9.93 -1.64
N PHE A 83 17.84 -10.62 -2.47
CA PHE A 83 18.23 -11.79 -3.26
C PHE A 83 18.35 -11.49 -4.77
N VAL A 84 18.38 -10.22 -5.16
CA VAL A 84 18.55 -9.85 -6.57
C VAL A 84 19.96 -10.18 -7.07
N GLU A 85 20.03 -10.74 -8.28
CA GLU A 85 21.29 -11.14 -8.91
C GLU A 85 21.95 -9.98 -9.68
N LYS A 86 21.13 -9.10 -10.28
CA LYS A 86 21.60 -7.97 -11.09
C LYS A 86 21.95 -6.79 -10.19
N ASP A 87 22.93 -5.99 -10.62
CA ASP A 87 23.31 -4.77 -9.89
C ASP A 87 22.18 -3.74 -9.86
N MET A 88 21.43 -3.62 -10.95
CA MET A 88 20.34 -2.66 -11.11
C MET A 88 19.26 -3.26 -12.01
N SER A 89 18.00 -2.96 -11.73
CA SER A 89 16.89 -3.25 -12.63
C SER A 89 15.73 -2.28 -12.38
N PHE A 90 14.96 -2.02 -13.43
CA PHE A 90 13.83 -1.10 -13.43
C PHE A 90 12.62 -1.77 -14.10
N SER A 91 11.42 -1.38 -13.67
CA SER A 91 10.16 -1.79 -14.30
C SER A 91 9.24 -0.58 -14.43
N ALA A 92 8.47 -0.56 -15.51
CA ALA A 92 7.45 0.43 -15.78
C ALA A 92 6.20 -0.30 -16.28
N THR A 93 5.07 -0.06 -15.62
CA THR A 93 3.78 -0.67 -15.96
C THR A 93 2.71 0.42 -16.12
N TYR A 94 1.84 0.26 -17.12
CA TYR A 94 0.63 1.05 -17.32
C TYR A 94 -0.57 0.10 -17.38
N THR A 95 -1.52 0.27 -16.46
CA THR A 95 -2.71 -0.57 -16.34
C THR A 95 -3.97 0.27 -16.55
N PRO A 96 -4.64 0.15 -17.71
CA PRO A 96 -5.97 0.71 -17.89
C PRO A 96 -6.96 -0.01 -16.96
N TRP A 97 -7.70 0.73 -16.13
CA TRP A 97 -8.60 0.15 -15.14
C TRP A 97 -10.07 0.38 -15.56
N LEU A 98 -10.98 -0.54 -15.21
CA LEU A 98 -12.43 -0.46 -15.50
C LEU A 98 -12.82 -0.23 -16.97
N ARG A 99 -12.03 -0.72 -17.92
CA ARG A 99 -12.32 -0.59 -19.37
C ARG A 99 -13.69 -1.13 -19.77
N ASN A 100 -14.17 -2.17 -19.09
CA ASN A 100 -15.49 -2.75 -19.35
C ASN A 100 -16.65 -1.84 -18.95
N LEU A 101 -16.41 -0.84 -18.10
CA LEU A 101 -17.39 0.19 -17.74
C LEU A 101 -17.37 1.37 -18.73
N GLY A 102 -16.62 1.27 -19.83
CA GLY A 102 -16.50 2.34 -20.83
C GLY A 102 -15.57 3.49 -20.40
N LEU A 103 -14.95 3.40 -19.23
CA LEU A 103 -14.02 4.40 -18.73
C LEU A 103 -12.67 4.29 -19.45
N GLN A 104 -12.16 5.42 -19.94
CA GLN A 104 -10.90 5.46 -20.72
C GLN A 104 -9.79 6.24 -20.03
N ASP A 105 -10.11 6.92 -18.94
CA ASP A 105 -9.31 7.90 -18.21
C ASP A 105 -8.96 7.45 -16.78
N VAL A 106 -9.41 6.26 -16.39
CA VAL A 106 -9.01 5.56 -15.17
C VAL A 106 -7.82 4.65 -15.48
N TYR A 107 -6.69 4.91 -14.86
CA TYR A 107 -5.48 4.12 -15.07
C TYR A 107 -4.54 4.18 -13.87
N LEU A 108 -3.68 3.17 -13.77
CA LEU A 108 -2.61 3.08 -12.80
C LEU A 108 -1.26 2.98 -13.53
N THR A 109 -0.30 3.79 -13.11
CA THR A 109 1.10 3.65 -13.52
C THR A 109 1.96 3.27 -12.34
N TYR A 110 2.98 2.45 -12.61
CA TYR A 110 3.91 1.99 -11.61
C TYR A 110 5.32 1.95 -12.17
N LEU A 111 6.21 2.72 -11.56
CA LEU A 111 7.62 2.78 -11.86
C LEU A 111 8.38 2.26 -10.65
N THR A 112 9.17 1.22 -10.84
CA THR A 112 9.98 0.64 -9.77
C THR A 112 11.39 0.39 -10.21
N GLY A 113 12.28 0.29 -9.24
CA GLY A 113 13.61 -0.20 -9.48
C GLY A 113 14.30 -0.58 -8.20
N TYR A 114 15.45 -1.21 -8.37
CA TYR A 114 16.36 -1.47 -7.27
C TYR A 114 17.80 -1.25 -7.71
N LYS A 115 18.65 -1.01 -6.71
CA LYS A 115 20.10 -0.99 -6.79
C LYS A 115 20.64 -1.94 -5.74
N LYS A 116 21.41 -2.94 -6.16
CA LYS A 116 22.25 -3.73 -5.28
C LYS A 116 23.41 -2.84 -4.79
N VAL A 117 23.59 -2.78 -3.47
CA VAL A 117 24.66 -2.02 -2.83
C VAL A 117 25.88 -2.90 -2.63
N ASP A 118 25.65 -4.12 -2.13
CA ASP A 118 26.64 -5.19 -1.98
C ASP A 118 25.94 -6.57 -2.09
N ASP A 119 26.66 -7.68 -1.84
CA ASP A 119 26.08 -9.04 -1.92
C ASP A 119 25.03 -9.39 -0.86
N LEU A 120 24.93 -8.54 0.17
CA LEU A 120 24.03 -8.69 1.31
C LEU A 120 22.95 -7.61 1.34
N GLN A 121 23.02 -6.55 0.54
CA GLN A 121 22.20 -5.35 0.70
C GLN A 121 21.71 -4.79 -0.64
N SER A 122 20.48 -4.29 -0.65
CA SER A 122 19.92 -3.55 -1.77
C SER A 122 18.99 -2.44 -1.32
N LEU A 123 18.84 -1.45 -2.20
CA LEU A 123 17.89 -0.36 -2.07
C LEU A 123 16.83 -0.52 -3.16
N GLY A 124 15.56 -0.40 -2.78
CA GLY A 124 14.44 -0.35 -3.72
C GLY A 124 13.81 1.04 -3.75
N PHE A 125 13.18 1.39 -4.87
CA PHE A 125 12.36 2.59 -4.98
C PHE A 125 11.13 2.31 -5.85
N GLY A 126 10.06 3.03 -5.60
CA GLY A 126 8.80 2.90 -6.29
C GLY A 126 8.03 4.21 -6.35
N LEU A 127 7.39 4.44 -7.50
CA LEU A 127 6.43 5.50 -7.70
C LEU A 127 5.18 4.89 -8.33
N ARG A 128 4.05 5.05 -7.65
CA ARG A 128 2.74 4.65 -8.14
C ARG A 128 1.87 5.87 -8.29
N PHE A 129 1.14 5.93 -9.40
CA PHE A 129 0.20 6.99 -9.68
C PHE A 129 -1.11 6.38 -10.15
N PHE A 130 -2.21 6.81 -9.55
CA PHE A 130 -3.55 6.36 -9.89
C PHE A 130 -4.43 7.55 -10.29
N SER A 131 -4.98 7.50 -11.50
CA SER A 131 -5.97 8.45 -12.01
C SER A 131 -7.36 7.84 -11.86
N LEU A 132 -8.26 8.56 -11.20
CA LEU A 132 -9.67 8.18 -11.09
C LEU A 132 -10.50 8.65 -12.28
N GLY A 133 -9.88 9.28 -13.28
CA GLY A 133 -10.58 9.86 -14.42
C GLY A 133 -11.37 11.12 -14.06
N GLU A 134 -12.25 11.52 -14.95
CA GLU A 134 -13.20 12.61 -14.77
C GLU A 134 -14.45 12.10 -14.06
N ILE A 135 -14.74 12.69 -12.89
CA ILE A 135 -15.94 12.38 -12.11
C ILE A 135 -16.87 13.59 -12.19
N ASN A 136 -18.11 13.35 -12.61
CA ASN A 136 -19.19 14.34 -12.53
C ASN A 136 -19.78 14.29 -11.13
N PHE A 137 -19.69 15.40 -10.39
CA PHE A 137 -20.31 15.51 -9.10
C PHE A 137 -21.79 15.86 -9.27
N THR A 138 -22.64 15.31 -8.42
CA THR A 138 -24.06 15.63 -8.36
C THR A 138 -24.43 16.13 -6.97
N ASP A 139 -25.34 17.08 -6.89
CA ASP A 139 -25.94 17.48 -5.61
C ASP A 139 -26.99 16.46 -5.13
N PHE A 140 -27.63 16.76 -4.01
CA PHE A 140 -28.64 15.89 -3.40
C PHE A 140 -29.88 15.71 -4.30
N ASP A 141 -30.16 16.68 -5.18
CA ASP A 141 -31.26 16.66 -6.13
C ASP A 141 -30.85 16.03 -7.49
N GLY A 142 -29.64 15.48 -7.58
CA GLY A 142 -29.09 14.84 -8.76
C GLY A 142 -28.66 15.81 -9.87
N GLN A 143 -28.61 17.12 -9.59
CA GLN A 143 -28.14 18.11 -10.55
C GLN A 143 -26.61 18.13 -10.63
N PRO A 144 -26.01 18.32 -11.82
CA PRO A 144 -24.57 18.42 -11.97
C PRO A 144 -23.99 19.59 -11.14
N SER A 145 -23.02 19.28 -10.28
CA SER A 145 -22.33 20.22 -9.39
C SER A 145 -20.86 20.45 -9.80
N GLY A 146 -20.53 20.12 -11.05
CA GLY A 146 -19.20 20.28 -11.64
C GLY A 146 -18.45 18.95 -11.85
N THR A 147 -17.20 19.05 -12.29
CA THR A 147 -16.36 17.89 -12.61
C THR A 147 -15.02 17.96 -11.89
N GLY A 148 -14.47 16.80 -11.53
CA GLY A 148 -13.18 16.69 -10.86
C GLY A 148 -12.32 15.58 -11.47
N LYS A 149 -11.00 15.70 -11.30
CA LYS A 149 -10.02 14.68 -11.75
C LYS A 149 -9.12 14.23 -10.60
N PRO A 150 -9.63 13.43 -9.65
CA PRO A 150 -8.84 13.00 -8.50
C PRO A 150 -7.67 12.13 -8.94
N ARG A 151 -6.53 12.31 -8.28
CA ARG A 151 -5.29 11.58 -8.52
C ARG A 151 -4.66 11.21 -7.20
N GLU A 152 -4.13 10.01 -7.11
CA GLU A 152 -3.46 9.47 -5.93
C GLU A 152 -2.03 9.07 -6.29
N ILE A 153 -1.10 9.28 -5.35
CA ILE A 153 0.33 9.04 -5.56
C ILE A 153 0.90 8.31 -4.35
N GLU A 154 1.73 7.31 -4.60
CA GLU A 154 2.56 6.65 -3.59
C GLU A 154 4.02 6.72 -4.02
N PHE A 155 4.87 7.12 -3.08
CA PHE A 155 6.31 7.07 -3.19
C PHE A 155 6.84 6.15 -2.10
N ALA A 156 7.59 5.13 -2.51
CA ALA A 156 8.19 4.17 -1.60
C ALA A 156 9.69 4.05 -1.85
N VAL A 157 10.42 3.86 -0.76
CA VAL A 157 11.84 3.53 -0.76
C VAL A 157 12.03 2.36 0.17
N SER A 158 12.92 1.43 -0.15
CA SER A 158 13.22 0.33 0.76
C SER A 158 14.70 0.11 0.92
N TYR A 159 15.06 -0.39 2.09
CA TYR A 159 16.37 -0.97 2.36
C TYR A 159 16.19 -2.44 2.74
N ASN A 160 16.94 -3.30 2.09
CA ASN A 160 16.79 -4.73 2.19
C ASN A 160 18.14 -5.37 2.47
N ARG A 161 18.15 -6.33 3.38
CA ARG A 161 19.36 -7.01 3.83
C ARG A 161 19.16 -8.51 3.96
N LYS A 162 20.10 -9.27 3.41
CA LYS A 162 20.28 -10.69 3.61
C LYS A 162 20.90 -10.94 4.98
N LEU A 163 20.25 -11.78 5.79
CA LEU A 163 20.67 -12.13 7.15
C LEU A 163 21.28 -13.55 7.21
N SER A 164 20.88 -14.41 6.28
CA SER A 164 21.43 -15.74 6.06
C SER A 164 21.24 -16.11 4.58
N GLU A 165 21.76 -17.25 4.14
CA GLU A 165 21.63 -17.72 2.75
C GLU A 165 20.17 -17.81 2.29
N ASN A 166 19.25 -18.13 3.21
CA ASN A 166 17.82 -18.31 2.93
C ASN A 166 16.90 -17.32 3.66
N PHE A 167 17.46 -16.31 4.34
CA PHE A 167 16.66 -15.39 5.14
C PHE A 167 17.09 -13.94 4.94
N SER A 168 16.10 -13.05 4.78
CA SER A 168 16.30 -11.62 4.57
C SER A 168 15.22 -10.80 5.27
N MET A 169 15.52 -9.52 5.49
CA MET A 169 14.58 -8.53 5.99
C MET A 169 14.61 -7.30 5.10
N GLY A 170 13.46 -6.63 4.97
CA GLY A 170 13.29 -5.40 4.23
C GLY A 170 12.49 -4.40 5.05
N LEU A 171 12.85 -3.13 4.94
CA LEU A 171 12.11 -2.00 5.49
C LEU A 171 11.72 -1.11 4.32
N SER A 172 10.44 -0.74 4.23
CA SER A 172 9.87 0.09 3.16
C SER A 172 8.83 1.07 3.70
#